data_AF-A0A841BUN1-F1
#
_entry.id   AF-A0A841BUN1-F1
#
_cell.length_a   1.000
_cell.length_b   1.000
_cell.length_c   1.000
_cell.angle_alpha   90.00
_cell.angle_beta   90.00
_cell.angle_gamma   90.00
#
_symmetry.space_group_name_H-M   'P 1'
#
loop_
_entity.id
_entity.type
_entity.pdbx_description
1 polymer ?
#
loop_
_entity_poly.entity_id
_entity_poly.type
_entity_poly.pdbx_seq_one_letter_code
_entity_poly.pdbx_strand_id
1 'polypeptide(L)'
;MRRPLTASLLAVVLAATLTGGLAACAKKATPSASATADTALEPEETPSAEPSASASAAASPSAGAAPSASPSNPGGGTSTASPHSTKASKAGFVWSYNTNITYTPSTAYQFNSSGGGINVTYHSTGEYTVRFAGLGDPGGVAHVQAYGGTANYCTLSSWVKEGADEAVRVRCFNASGSLADSPFVANFAVGSQDASRFSYLWANDQSVSGSYKPSEAYRYDAVKSSDIAVKRTATGRYDVLLPAAGPTLSDPWHFQITAYGSAALCKLAAFNASARKAQVACRSAAGSSIDSKFALSFSSEGSFLGRADRRFGDYSNTSDGVANPSTGVYAVRAAELGQPKGQVVALARGTSSTYCHIRGWQATGADLEMTVVCFNPGGAPASSAFTVGVTW
;
A
#
# COMPACT_ATOMS: atom_id res chain seq x y z
N MET A 1 42.31 -75.40 -0.47
CA MET A 1 41.39 -76.00 -1.47
C MET A 1 40.12 -75.16 -1.52
N ARG A 2 39.72 -74.67 -2.71
CA ARG A 2 38.38 -74.15 -3.11
C ARG A 2 37.80 -72.98 -2.26
N ARG A 3 37.24 -71.88 -2.76
CA ARG A 3 36.90 -71.31 -4.09
C ARG A 3 36.40 -69.84 -3.83
N PRO A 4 35.94 -69.04 -4.82
CA PRO A 4 36.36 -67.64 -5.04
C PRO A 4 35.23 -66.60 -4.87
N LEU A 5 35.46 -65.33 -5.22
CA LEU A 5 34.56 -64.43 -5.99
C LEU A 5 35.22 -63.03 -6.19
N THR A 6 35.77 -62.80 -7.39
CA THR A 6 35.37 -61.78 -8.39
C THR A 6 35.55 -60.30 -7.99
N ALA A 7 36.57 -59.65 -8.56
CA ALA A 7 36.66 -58.20 -8.72
C ALA A 7 36.61 -57.88 -10.22
N SER A 8 35.64 -57.04 -10.61
CA SER A 8 35.40 -56.59 -11.98
C SER A 8 36.10 -55.26 -12.25
N LEU A 9 36.41 -55.06 -13.53
CA LEU A 9 37.32 -54.07 -14.12
C LEU A 9 37.09 -52.60 -13.74
N LEU A 10 38.23 -51.92 -13.54
CA LEU A 10 38.44 -50.48 -13.54
C LEU A 10 38.42 -49.96 -15.00
N ALA A 11 37.62 -48.93 -15.30
CA ALA A 11 37.77 -48.11 -16.50
C ALA A 11 38.06 -46.67 -16.08
N VAL A 12 39.23 -46.18 -16.47
CA VAL A 12 39.73 -44.82 -16.28
C VAL A 12 39.09 -43.92 -17.34
N VAL A 13 38.47 -42.81 -16.93
CA VAL A 13 38.12 -41.71 -17.84
C VAL A 13 38.70 -40.41 -17.30
N LEU A 14 39.35 -39.70 -18.23
CA LEU A 14 40.20 -38.54 -18.11
C LEU A 14 39.41 -37.26 -17.77
N ALA A 15 40.03 -36.39 -16.97
CA ALA A 15 39.50 -35.10 -16.54
C ALA A 15 39.52 -34.03 -17.65
N ALA A 16 38.53 -33.14 -17.63
CA ALA A 16 38.63 -31.79 -18.19
C ALA A 16 37.78 -30.83 -17.33
N THR A 17 38.45 -29.93 -16.62
CA THR A 17 37.88 -28.76 -15.97
C THR A 17 38.00 -27.56 -16.91
N LEU A 18 36.93 -26.79 -17.10
CA LEU A 18 37.01 -25.33 -17.29
C LEU A 18 35.64 -24.66 -17.11
N THR A 19 35.70 -23.62 -16.31
CA THR A 19 34.67 -22.71 -15.80
C THR A 19 34.00 -21.88 -16.89
N GLY A 20 32.68 -21.71 -16.83
CA GLY A 20 31.92 -20.73 -17.63
C GLY A 20 31.09 -19.82 -16.75
N GLY A 21 31.58 -18.60 -16.51
CA GLY A 21 30.80 -17.48 -15.96
C GLY A 21 30.04 -16.77 -17.08
N LEU A 22 28.78 -16.45 -16.84
CA LEU A 22 27.97 -15.59 -17.71
C LEU A 22 28.24 -14.13 -17.36
N ALA A 23 29.02 -13.48 -18.22
CA ALA A 23 29.31 -12.06 -18.18
C ALA A 23 28.18 -11.24 -18.81
N ALA A 24 27.86 -10.13 -18.16
CA ALA A 24 27.01 -9.06 -18.63
C ALA A 24 27.46 -8.50 -19.99
N CYS A 25 26.52 -8.25 -20.90
CA CYS A 25 26.75 -7.48 -22.11
C CYS A 25 26.23 -6.05 -21.94
N ALA A 26 27.17 -5.11 -21.77
CA ALA A 26 26.96 -3.69 -22.01
C ALA A 26 27.22 -3.38 -23.50
N LYS A 27 26.34 -2.61 -24.16
CA LYS A 27 26.69 -1.91 -25.40
C LYS A 27 26.08 -0.50 -25.43
N LYS A 28 26.99 0.46 -25.60
CA LYS A 28 26.83 1.90 -25.83
C LYS A 28 25.98 2.21 -27.07
N ALA A 29 25.25 3.33 -27.03
CA ALA A 29 24.93 4.14 -28.20
C ALA A 29 25.06 5.64 -27.87
N THR A 30 25.86 6.34 -28.65
CA THR A 30 26.04 7.81 -28.66
C THR A 30 25.07 8.45 -29.69
N PRO A 31 24.79 9.77 -29.63
CA PRO A 31 23.60 10.40 -30.18
C PRO A 31 23.77 10.89 -31.62
N SER A 32 22.63 11.14 -32.28
CA SER A 32 22.56 11.95 -33.51
C SER A 32 21.48 13.03 -33.33
N ALA A 33 21.81 14.24 -33.78
CA ALA A 33 20.99 15.44 -33.74
C ALA A 33 20.79 15.98 -35.17
N SER A 34 19.60 16.52 -35.45
CA SER A 34 19.30 17.72 -36.29
C SER A 34 17.77 17.75 -36.51
N ALA A 35 16.98 18.71 -36.02
CA ALA A 35 16.86 20.14 -36.33
C ALA A 35 15.65 20.46 -37.26
N THR A 36 14.75 21.31 -36.74
CA THR A 36 13.97 22.41 -37.40
C THR A 36 12.92 22.05 -38.49
N ALA A 37 11.75 22.70 -38.62
CA ALA A 37 11.35 24.08 -38.30
C ALA A 37 9.83 24.27 -38.11
N ASP A 38 9.51 25.32 -37.34
CA ASP A 38 8.42 26.30 -37.38
C ASP A 38 7.12 26.03 -38.16
N THR A 39 5.98 26.29 -37.51
CA THR A 39 5.04 27.34 -37.95
C THR A 39 4.21 27.82 -36.76
N ALA A 40 4.21 29.14 -36.53
CA ALA A 40 3.39 29.84 -35.54
C ALA A 40 2.02 30.22 -36.10
N LEU A 41 1.01 30.38 -35.24
CA LEU A 41 0.16 31.60 -35.06
C LEU A 41 -1.10 31.28 -34.23
N GLU A 42 -1.27 32.03 -33.14
CA GLU A 42 -2.49 32.25 -32.32
C GLU A 42 -3.47 33.21 -33.05
N PRO A 43 -4.60 33.75 -32.49
CA PRO A 43 -5.15 33.64 -31.13
C PRO A 43 -6.71 33.62 -30.97
N GLU A 44 -7.13 33.64 -29.68
CA GLU A 44 -8.39 34.12 -29.05
C GLU A 44 -9.74 33.41 -29.29
N GLU A 45 -10.41 32.98 -28.21
CA GLU A 45 -11.45 33.76 -27.51
C GLU A 45 -12.02 33.02 -26.28
N THR A 46 -12.11 33.74 -25.16
CA THR A 46 -12.97 33.43 -24.00
C THR A 46 -14.42 33.90 -24.26
N PRO A 47 -15.41 33.31 -23.57
CA PRO A 47 -16.18 34.20 -22.70
C PRO A 47 -16.58 33.59 -21.34
N SER A 48 -16.62 34.49 -20.36
CA SER A 48 -17.26 34.34 -19.04
C SER A 48 -18.78 34.42 -19.14
N ALA A 49 -19.49 33.69 -18.27
CA ALA A 49 -20.73 34.15 -17.63
C ALA A 49 -21.22 33.14 -16.56
N GLU A 50 -21.20 33.55 -15.29
CA GLU A 50 -22.28 33.20 -14.36
C GLU A 50 -23.49 34.10 -14.64
N PRO A 51 -24.71 33.71 -14.22
CA PRO A 51 -25.22 34.39 -13.04
C PRO A 51 -26.09 33.54 -12.09
N SER A 52 -26.02 33.97 -10.83
CA SER A 52 -27.12 34.15 -9.86
C SER A 52 -27.73 32.98 -9.12
N ALA A 53 -27.61 33.16 -7.80
CA ALA A 53 -28.34 32.55 -6.70
C ALA A 53 -29.87 32.51 -6.87
N SER A 54 -30.45 31.43 -6.36
CA SER A 54 -31.83 31.38 -5.88
C SER A 54 -31.85 30.51 -4.62
N ALA A 55 -32.08 31.18 -3.48
CA ALA A 55 -32.39 30.52 -2.22
C ALA A 55 -33.74 29.81 -2.31
N SER A 56 -33.81 28.57 -1.82
CA SER A 56 -35.09 27.97 -1.42
C SER A 56 -34.89 27.19 -0.13
N ALA A 57 -35.90 27.34 0.72
CA ALA A 57 -35.89 27.12 2.14
C ALA A 57 -35.86 25.65 2.55
N ALA A 58 -35.37 25.47 3.78
CA ALA A 58 -35.44 24.32 4.65
C ALA A 58 -36.63 23.36 4.43
N ALA A 59 -36.31 22.09 4.29
CA ALA A 59 -37.17 20.99 4.70
C ALA A 59 -36.30 19.98 5.48
N SER A 60 -36.49 19.93 6.80
CA SER A 60 -35.98 18.85 7.64
C SER A 60 -36.63 17.52 7.26
N PRO A 61 -35.86 16.43 7.12
CA PRO A 61 -36.39 15.09 7.34
C PRO A 61 -35.95 14.60 8.73
N SER A 62 -36.96 14.13 9.43
CA SER A 62 -36.98 13.39 10.70
C SER A 62 -35.77 12.50 10.98
N ALA A 63 -35.42 12.47 12.26
CA ALA A 63 -34.52 11.53 12.92
C ALA A 63 -34.66 10.08 12.40
N GLY A 64 -33.80 9.71 11.45
CA GLY A 64 -33.50 8.33 11.10
C GLY A 64 -32.44 7.79 12.04
N ALA A 65 -32.68 6.59 12.57
CA ALA A 65 -31.89 5.90 13.57
C ALA A 65 -30.36 6.07 13.41
N ALA A 66 -29.69 6.37 14.54
CA ALA A 66 -28.25 6.43 14.63
C ALA A 66 -27.60 5.12 14.13
N PRO A 67 -26.62 5.17 13.21
CA PRO A 67 -25.89 3.97 12.83
C PRO A 67 -25.06 3.47 14.02
N SER A 68 -25.40 2.25 14.44
CA SER A 68 -24.78 1.52 15.53
C SER A 68 -23.31 1.19 15.23
N ALA A 69 -22.46 1.51 16.21
CA ALA A 69 -21.09 1.05 16.46
C ALA A 69 -20.03 1.17 15.35
N SER A 70 -19.30 2.30 15.38
CA SER A 70 -17.85 2.29 15.15
C SER A 70 -17.17 1.36 16.19
N PRO A 71 -15.97 0.80 15.94
CA PRO A 71 -15.28 -0.02 16.93
C PRO A 71 -14.72 0.85 18.06
N SER A 72 -15.59 1.24 18.99
CA SER A 72 -15.19 1.52 20.37
C SER A 72 -14.76 0.21 21.01
N ASN A 73 -13.67 0.28 21.77
CA ASN A 73 -13.08 -0.77 22.60
C ASN A 73 -14.10 -1.85 23.01
N PRO A 74 -13.89 -3.16 22.74
CA PRO A 74 -14.90 -4.17 23.03
C PRO A 74 -15.14 -4.28 24.53
N GLY A 75 -16.21 -3.66 25.00
CA GLY A 75 -16.83 -3.96 26.27
C GLY A 75 -17.59 -5.28 26.15
N GLY A 76 -17.13 -6.31 26.88
CA GLY A 76 -17.98 -7.33 27.48
C GLY A 76 -18.95 -8.11 26.59
N GLY A 77 -18.47 -8.70 25.48
CA GLY A 77 -19.19 -9.75 24.76
C GLY A 77 -18.27 -10.94 24.51
N THR A 78 -18.64 -12.14 25.00
CA THR A 78 -17.83 -13.38 24.93
C THR A 78 -17.86 -14.04 23.55
N SER A 79 -17.53 -13.29 22.50
CA SER A 79 -17.07 -13.85 21.23
C SER A 79 -15.58 -14.08 21.36
N THR A 80 -15.16 -15.32 21.63
CA THR A 80 -13.73 -15.68 21.60
C THR A 80 -13.21 -15.35 20.20
N ALA A 81 -12.39 -14.31 20.08
CA ALA A 81 -11.83 -13.91 18.80
C ALA A 81 -11.03 -15.09 18.23
N SER A 82 -11.40 -15.57 17.04
CA SER A 82 -10.63 -16.65 16.40
C SER A 82 -9.29 -16.06 15.95
N PRO A 83 -8.14 -16.65 16.34
CA PRO A 83 -6.84 -16.12 16.01
C PRO A 83 -6.66 -16.13 14.49
N HIS A 84 -6.08 -15.06 13.96
CA HIS A 84 -6.04 -14.85 12.52
C HIS A 84 -5.31 -15.94 11.73
N SER A 85 -4.34 -16.60 12.36
CA SER A 85 -3.60 -17.74 11.80
C SER A 85 -4.48 -18.95 11.43
N THR A 86 -5.74 -18.99 11.90
CA THR A 86 -6.70 -20.07 11.61
C THR A 86 -7.69 -19.73 10.50
N LYS A 87 -7.70 -18.49 10.03
CA LYS A 87 -8.65 -18.00 9.03
C LYS A 87 -8.17 -18.32 7.62
N ALA A 88 -9.10 -18.61 6.72
CA ALA A 88 -8.80 -18.77 5.30
C ALA A 88 -8.29 -17.45 4.70
N SER A 89 -7.23 -17.52 3.89
CA SER A 89 -6.71 -16.38 3.15
C SER A 89 -7.77 -15.79 2.21
N LYS A 90 -7.97 -14.48 2.35
CA LYS A 90 -8.87 -13.65 1.55
C LYS A 90 -8.18 -12.30 1.33
N ALA A 91 -8.20 -11.82 0.10
CA ALA A 91 -7.61 -10.53 -0.22
C ALA A 91 -8.31 -9.89 -1.42
N GLY A 92 -8.25 -8.56 -1.47
CA GLY A 92 -8.75 -7.79 -2.59
C GLY A 92 -8.05 -6.45 -2.72
N PHE A 93 -8.04 -5.92 -3.94
CA PHE A 93 -7.64 -4.54 -4.21
C PHE A 93 -8.54 -3.90 -5.26
N VAL A 94 -8.53 -2.57 -5.28
CA VAL A 94 -9.22 -1.78 -6.31
C VAL A 94 -8.52 -0.44 -6.54
N TRP A 95 -8.52 0.00 -7.79
CA TRP A 95 -8.30 1.40 -8.15
C TRP A 95 -9.64 2.10 -8.41
N SER A 96 -9.96 3.09 -7.56
CA SER A 96 -11.10 3.98 -7.73
C SER A 96 -10.69 5.23 -8.51
N TYR A 97 -11.11 5.32 -9.77
CA TYR A 97 -10.80 6.43 -10.68
C TYR A 97 -11.92 7.47 -10.82
N ASN A 98 -13.18 7.13 -10.50
CA ASN A 98 -14.25 8.13 -10.40
C ASN A 98 -14.38 8.61 -8.96
N THR A 99 -14.67 9.89 -8.78
CA THR A 99 -14.50 10.56 -7.48
C THR A 99 -15.79 11.12 -6.87
N ASN A 100 -16.90 11.11 -7.59
CA ASN A 100 -18.17 11.73 -7.16
C ASN A 100 -19.42 10.94 -7.54
N ILE A 101 -19.27 9.65 -7.87
CA ILE A 101 -20.36 8.75 -8.24
C ILE A 101 -20.19 7.36 -7.62
N THR A 102 -21.29 6.64 -7.48
CA THR A 102 -21.31 5.22 -7.10
C THR A 102 -21.23 4.36 -8.35
N TYR A 103 -20.29 3.41 -8.38
CA TYR A 103 -20.03 2.61 -9.59
C TYR A 103 -19.28 1.30 -9.30
N THR A 104 -19.23 0.42 -10.31
CA THR A 104 -18.42 -0.79 -10.32
C THR A 104 -17.14 -0.52 -11.11
N PRO A 105 -15.94 -0.62 -10.51
CA PRO A 105 -14.69 -0.36 -11.22
C PRO A 105 -14.39 -1.37 -12.34
N SER A 106 -13.46 -0.98 -13.21
CA SER A 106 -13.00 -1.84 -14.32
C SER A 106 -12.30 -3.08 -13.78
N THR A 107 -12.48 -4.21 -14.46
CA THR A 107 -11.86 -5.49 -14.09
C THR A 107 -10.33 -5.51 -14.24
N ALA A 108 -9.74 -4.54 -14.95
CA ALA A 108 -8.28 -4.47 -15.15
C ALA A 108 -7.50 -4.04 -13.90
N TYR A 109 -8.14 -3.28 -13.00
CA TYR A 109 -7.47 -2.65 -11.85
C TYR A 109 -8.15 -3.01 -10.53
N GLN A 110 -8.70 -4.22 -10.47
CA GLN A 110 -9.29 -4.77 -9.28
C GLN A 110 -9.02 -6.26 -9.18
N PHE A 111 -9.05 -6.76 -7.95
CA PHE A 111 -8.92 -8.17 -7.65
C PHE A 111 -9.76 -8.50 -6.42
N ASN A 112 -10.44 -9.65 -6.45
CA ASN A 112 -11.18 -10.17 -5.32
C ASN A 112 -11.02 -11.69 -5.25
N SER A 113 -10.41 -12.21 -4.19
CA SER A 113 -10.14 -13.64 -4.04
C SER A 113 -11.39 -14.51 -3.91
N SER A 114 -12.55 -13.94 -3.57
CA SER A 114 -13.82 -14.68 -3.56
C SER A 114 -14.43 -14.87 -4.96
N GLY A 115 -13.90 -14.17 -5.98
CA GLY A 115 -14.54 -14.03 -7.29
C GLY A 115 -15.73 -13.06 -7.31
N GLY A 116 -16.07 -12.45 -6.17
CA GLY A 116 -17.16 -11.48 -6.06
C GLY A 116 -16.83 -10.11 -6.68
N GLY A 117 -17.88 -9.36 -7.01
CA GLY A 117 -17.74 -7.98 -7.50
C GLY A 117 -17.16 -7.01 -6.47
N ILE A 118 -16.68 -5.87 -6.94
CA ILE A 118 -16.26 -4.73 -6.11
C ILE A 118 -17.10 -3.53 -6.51
N ASN A 119 -17.66 -2.83 -5.53
CA ASN A 119 -18.43 -1.61 -5.75
C ASN A 119 -17.87 -0.47 -4.91
N VAL A 120 -17.75 0.70 -5.51
CA VAL A 120 -17.40 1.94 -4.82
C VAL A 120 -18.66 2.77 -4.69
N THR A 121 -19.03 3.10 -3.46
CA THR A 121 -20.15 4.00 -3.13
C THR A 121 -19.58 5.35 -2.73
N TYR A 122 -19.99 6.40 -3.44
CA TYR A 122 -19.75 7.79 -3.06
C TYR A 122 -20.85 8.26 -2.10
N HIS A 123 -20.47 8.87 -0.98
CA HIS A 123 -21.43 9.38 0.01
C HIS A 123 -21.52 10.90 -0.01
N SER A 124 -20.37 11.55 0.09
CA SER A 124 -20.21 13.00 0.11
C SER A 124 -18.76 13.34 -0.25
N THR A 125 -18.42 14.62 -0.32
CA THR A 125 -17.06 15.06 -0.67
C THR A 125 -16.00 14.35 0.16
N GLY A 126 -15.10 13.64 -0.51
CA GLY A 126 -14.01 12.89 0.10
C GLY A 126 -14.41 11.64 0.87
N GLU A 127 -15.67 11.24 0.92
CA GLU A 127 -16.13 10.07 1.68
C GLU A 127 -16.65 8.94 0.78
N TYR A 128 -16.05 7.76 0.90
CA TYR A 128 -16.34 6.60 0.06
C TYR A 128 -16.46 5.31 0.88
N THR A 129 -17.23 4.36 0.38
CA THR A 129 -17.16 2.95 0.81
C THR A 129 -16.77 2.07 -0.37
N VAL A 130 -15.71 1.29 -0.21
CA VAL A 130 -15.39 0.17 -1.11
C VAL A 130 -15.96 -1.11 -0.50
N ARG A 131 -16.85 -1.77 -1.22
CA ARG A 131 -17.40 -3.08 -0.84
C ARG A 131 -16.76 -4.18 -1.67
N PHE A 132 -16.09 -5.11 -1.00
CA PHE A 132 -15.56 -6.33 -1.58
C PHE A 132 -16.51 -7.49 -1.30
N ALA A 133 -17.24 -7.94 -2.33
CA ALA A 133 -18.23 -8.99 -2.17
C ALA A 133 -17.57 -10.31 -1.74
N GLY A 134 -18.13 -11.00 -0.74
CA GLY A 134 -17.63 -12.29 -0.27
C GLY A 134 -16.30 -12.28 0.50
N LEU A 135 -15.70 -11.11 0.76
CA LEU A 135 -14.47 -11.01 1.57
C LEU A 135 -14.74 -10.81 3.07
N GLY A 136 -16.00 -10.69 3.48
CA GLY A 136 -16.37 -10.36 4.85
C GLY A 136 -15.82 -11.35 5.86
N ASP A 137 -15.05 -10.85 6.82
CA ASP A 137 -14.45 -11.65 7.88
C ASP A 137 -14.11 -10.75 9.08
N PRO A 138 -14.34 -11.18 10.35
CA PRO A 138 -13.97 -10.33 11.48
C PRO A 138 -12.47 -10.02 11.48
N GLY A 139 -12.06 -8.75 11.48
CA GLY A 139 -10.64 -8.41 11.63
C GLY A 139 -9.94 -8.07 10.32
N GLY A 140 -8.73 -8.62 10.11
CA GLY A 140 -7.90 -8.33 8.94
C GLY A 140 -7.31 -6.92 8.97
N VAL A 141 -6.87 -6.46 7.79
CA VAL A 141 -6.28 -5.15 7.59
C VAL A 141 -6.72 -4.56 6.27
N ALA A 142 -7.02 -3.26 6.28
CA ALA A 142 -7.24 -2.49 5.08
C ALA A 142 -6.16 -1.42 4.93
N HIS A 143 -5.89 -1.02 3.69
CA HIS A 143 -5.11 0.17 3.38
C HIS A 143 -5.80 1.00 2.30
N VAL A 144 -5.56 2.30 2.34
CA VAL A 144 -5.94 3.23 1.29
C VAL A 144 -4.83 4.25 1.05
N GLN A 145 -4.70 4.70 -0.20
CA GLN A 145 -3.78 5.73 -0.62
C GLN A 145 -4.38 6.53 -1.78
N ALA A 146 -4.24 7.85 -1.76
CA ALA A 146 -4.64 8.70 -2.88
C ALA A 146 -3.86 8.33 -4.16
N TYR A 147 -4.45 8.61 -5.32
CA TYR A 147 -3.86 8.33 -6.62
C TYR A 147 -4.03 9.56 -7.52
N GLY A 148 -2.99 9.90 -8.27
CA GLY A 148 -3.00 11.03 -9.21
C GLY A 148 -1.90 12.05 -8.93
N GLY A 149 -2.01 13.23 -9.55
CA GLY A 149 -0.97 14.26 -9.51
C GLY A 149 -1.15 15.32 -8.43
N THR A 150 -2.20 15.27 -7.62
CA THR A 150 -2.51 16.29 -6.61
C THR A 150 -1.90 15.94 -5.27
N ALA A 151 -1.81 16.91 -4.37
CA ALA A 151 -1.37 16.68 -2.99
C ALA A 151 -2.46 16.05 -2.10
N ASN A 152 -3.53 15.50 -2.67
CA ASN A 152 -4.56 14.84 -1.89
C ASN A 152 -4.00 13.58 -1.20
N TYR A 153 -4.59 13.20 -0.08
CA TYR A 153 -4.24 11.98 0.65
C TYR A 153 -5.51 11.33 1.19
N CYS A 154 -5.49 10.02 1.40
CA CYS A 154 -6.64 9.29 1.90
C CYS A 154 -6.26 8.44 3.12
N THR A 155 -7.19 8.34 4.06
CA THR A 155 -7.08 7.57 5.30
C THR A 155 -8.28 6.65 5.46
N LEU A 156 -8.19 5.71 6.40
CA LEU A 156 -9.29 4.81 6.74
C LEU A 156 -10.19 5.47 7.76
N SER A 157 -11.49 5.55 7.48
CA SER A 157 -12.48 5.78 8.54
C SER A 157 -12.68 4.49 9.34
N SER A 158 -12.87 3.38 8.64
CA SER A 158 -12.99 2.04 9.21
C SER A 158 -12.84 0.97 8.13
N TRP A 159 -12.67 -0.29 8.53
CA TRP A 159 -13.05 -1.44 7.72
C TRP A 159 -13.86 -2.39 8.60
N VAL A 160 -14.86 -3.03 8.03
CA VAL A 160 -15.80 -3.87 8.77
C VAL A 160 -16.47 -4.87 7.86
N LYS A 161 -16.68 -6.08 8.41
CA LYS A 161 -17.55 -7.10 7.81
C LYS A 161 -19.00 -6.64 7.81
N GLU A 162 -19.63 -6.62 6.64
CA GLU A 162 -21.07 -6.35 6.44
C GLU A 162 -21.73 -7.58 5.79
N GLY A 163 -22.31 -8.47 6.60
CA GLY A 163 -22.86 -9.73 6.10
C GLY A 163 -21.77 -10.65 5.55
N ALA A 164 -21.84 -10.97 4.26
CA ALA A 164 -20.82 -11.76 3.56
C ALA A 164 -19.68 -10.89 3.00
N ASP A 165 -19.82 -9.57 3.01
CA ASP A 165 -18.95 -8.64 2.32
C ASP A 165 -18.03 -7.91 3.30
N GLU A 166 -16.93 -7.37 2.79
CA GLU A 166 -16.06 -6.48 3.55
C GLU A 166 -16.24 -5.04 3.04
N ALA A 167 -16.50 -4.10 3.96
CA ALA A 167 -16.67 -2.69 3.67
C ALA A 167 -15.47 -1.89 4.18
N VAL A 168 -14.65 -1.37 3.26
CA VAL A 168 -13.54 -0.45 3.55
C VAL A 168 -14.02 0.98 3.36
N ARG A 169 -14.08 1.75 4.45
CA ARG A 169 -14.56 3.15 4.46
C ARG A 169 -13.38 4.10 4.40
N VAL A 170 -13.40 4.96 3.40
CA VAL A 170 -12.29 5.84 3.00
C VAL A 170 -12.68 7.29 3.24
N ARG A 171 -11.71 8.08 3.73
CA ARG A 171 -11.77 9.54 3.75
C ARG A 171 -10.58 10.11 3.01
N CYS A 172 -10.82 10.99 2.05
CA CYS A 172 -9.80 11.70 1.31
C CYS A 172 -9.82 13.19 1.67
N PHE A 173 -8.63 13.77 1.73
CA PHE A 173 -8.39 15.14 2.16
C PHE A 173 -7.46 15.82 1.16
N ASN A 174 -7.60 17.14 1.01
CA ASN A 174 -6.59 17.97 0.37
C ASN A 174 -5.43 18.24 1.33
N ALA A 175 -4.36 18.90 0.85
CA ALA A 175 -3.18 19.20 1.66
C ALA A 175 -3.46 20.07 2.92
N SER A 176 -4.55 20.85 2.93
CA SER A 176 -4.95 21.61 4.12
C SER A 176 -5.62 20.75 5.21
N GLY A 177 -5.93 19.49 4.92
CA GLY A 177 -6.66 18.58 5.80
C GLY A 177 -8.18 18.70 5.70
N SER A 178 -8.71 19.40 4.70
CA SER A 178 -10.16 19.46 4.42
C SER A 178 -10.56 18.29 3.53
N LEU A 179 -11.77 17.75 3.73
CA LEU A 179 -12.30 16.67 2.88
C LEU A 179 -12.30 17.09 1.40
N ALA A 180 -11.85 16.19 0.53
CA ALA A 180 -11.74 16.46 -0.90
C ALA A 180 -11.90 15.18 -1.72
N ASP A 181 -12.59 15.29 -2.84
CA ASP A 181 -12.73 14.21 -3.80
C ASP A 181 -11.37 13.88 -4.44
N SER A 182 -11.02 12.59 -4.47
CA SER A 182 -9.74 12.14 -4.99
C SER A 182 -9.85 10.72 -5.53
N PRO A 183 -9.17 10.40 -6.65
CA PRO A 183 -8.92 9.00 -6.98
C PRO A 183 -8.07 8.38 -5.88
N PHE A 184 -8.24 7.07 -5.67
CA PHE A 184 -7.50 6.33 -4.66
C PHE A 184 -7.37 4.86 -5.03
N VAL A 185 -6.42 4.19 -4.39
CA VAL A 185 -6.33 2.74 -4.39
C VAL A 185 -6.62 2.22 -2.99
N ALA A 186 -7.37 1.14 -2.88
CA ALA A 186 -7.71 0.51 -1.60
C ALA A 186 -7.47 -0.99 -1.67
N ASN A 187 -7.08 -1.58 -0.55
CA ASN A 187 -6.92 -3.03 -0.44
C ASN A 187 -7.35 -3.55 0.94
N PHE A 188 -7.61 -4.85 0.97
CA PHE A 188 -7.95 -5.59 2.18
C PHE A 188 -7.29 -6.97 2.16
N ALA A 189 -6.83 -7.43 3.32
CA ALA A 189 -6.32 -8.78 3.52
C ALA A 189 -6.77 -9.35 4.88
N VAL A 190 -7.15 -10.62 4.88
CA VAL A 190 -7.47 -11.42 6.06
C VAL A 190 -7.10 -12.88 5.79
N GLY A 191 -6.93 -13.68 6.83
CA GLY A 191 -6.49 -15.07 6.77
C GLY A 191 -4.99 -15.29 6.91
N SER A 192 -4.66 -16.57 6.99
CA SER A 192 -3.29 -17.05 7.00
C SER A 192 -2.63 -16.84 5.63
N GLN A 193 -1.61 -15.98 5.58
CA GLN A 193 -0.86 -15.61 4.38
C GLN A 193 0.53 -16.27 4.32
N ASP A 194 0.55 -17.59 4.49
CA ASP A 194 1.77 -18.37 4.75
C ASP A 194 2.71 -18.53 3.53
N ALA A 195 2.25 -18.11 2.36
CA ALA A 195 3.03 -18.16 1.14
C ALA A 195 4.13 -17.08 1.09
N SER A 196 4.08 -16.07 1.95
CA SER A 196 5.04 -14.96 1.98
C SER A 196 5.42 -14.58 3.41
N ARG A 197 6.49 -13.79 3.59
CA ARG A 197 6.77 -13.15 4.87
C ARG A 197 5.86 -11.94 5.05
N PHE A 198 4.63 -12.22 5.42
CA PHE A 198 3.60 -11.20 5.63
C PHE A 198 3.31 -11.00 7.11
N SER A 199 3.15 -9.75 7.51
CA SER A 199 2.61 -9.41 8.82
C SER A 199 1.76 -8.18 8.71
N TYR A 200 0.71 -8.10 9.51
CA TYR A 200 -0.04 -6.87 9.64
C TYR A 200 -0.57 -6.70 11.05
N LEU A 201 -0.95 -5.47 11.37
CA LEU A 201 -1.67 -5.14 12.58
C LEU A 201 -2.55 -3.89 12.44
N TRP A 202 -3.51 -3.75 13.35
CA TRP A 202 -4.18 -2.49 13.65
C TRP A 202 -3.72 -1.95 15.01
N ALA A 203 -2.96 -0.86 15.01
CA ALA A 203 -2.60 -0.14 16.22
C ALA A 203 -3.81 0.68 16.70
N ASN A 204 -4.65 0.05 17.53
CA ASN A 204 -5.95 0.56 17.92
C ASN A 204 -5.91 1.54 19.11
N ASP A 205 -4.79 1.62 19.81
CA ASP A 205 -4.58 2.52 20.93
C ASP A 205 -3.37 3.43 20.68
N GLN A 206 -3.67 4.73 20.57
CA GLN A 206 -2.68 5.77 20.28
C GLN A 206 -2.11 6.44 21.54
N SER A 207 -2.64 6.09 22.73
CA SER A 207 -2.40 6.77 24.00
C SER A 207 -1.57 5.96 24.99
N VAL A 208 -1.47 4.65 24.80
CA VAL A 208 -0.70 3.76 25.68
C VAL A 208 0.80 4.04 25.55
N SER A 209 1.41 4.50 26.65
CA SER A 209 2.86 4.73 26.77
C SER A 209 3.66 3.45 27.01
N GLY A 210 3.00 2.39 27.47
CA GLY A 210 3.54 1.03 27.55
C GLY A 210 3.61 0.33 26.19
N SER A 211 4.22 -0.84 26.17
CA SER A 211 4.09 -1.76 25.02
C SER A 211 2.78 -2.52 25.16
N TYR A 212 1.99 -2.62 24.09
CA TYR A 212 0.78 -3.45 24.04
C TYR A 212 0.77 -4.34 22.81
N LYS A 213 0.01 -5.44 22.88
CA LYS A 213 -0.24 -6.33 21.74
C LYS A 213 -1.61 -5.93 21.13
N PRO A 214 -1.67 -5.54 19.83
CA PRO A 214 -2.94 -5.29 19.12
C PRO A 214 -3.93 -6.45 19.23
N SER A 215 -5.23 -6.27 18.99
CA SER A 215 -6.20 -7.38 19.08
C SER A 215 -5.86 -8.57 18.14
N GLU A 216 -6.12 -9.81 18.59
CA GLU A 216 -5.85 -11.05 17.83
C GLU A 216 -6.60 -11.15 16.51
N ALA A 217 -7.78 -10.52 16.39
CA ALA A 217 -8.52 -10.48 15.14
C ALA A 217 -7.84 -9.58 14.10
N TYR A 218 -7.06 -8.60 14.57
CA TYR A 218 -6.45 -7.54 13.76
C TYR A 218 -4.92 -7.58 13.83
N ARG A 219 -4.32 -8.76 14.06
CA ARG A 219 -2.89 -8.97 13.92
C ARG A 219 -2.61 -10.34 13.33
N TYR A 220 -1.59 -10.40 12.49
CA TYR A 220 -1.08 -11.65 11.92
C TYR A 220 0.42 -11.54 11.69
N ASP A 221 1.11 -12.65 11.87
CA ASP A 221 2.53 -12.78 11.56
C ASP A 221 2.77 -14.14 10.90
N ALA A 222 3.43 -14.14 9.74
CA ALA A 222 3.72 -15.36 8.98
C ALA A 222 4.62 -16.34 9.74
N VAL A 223 5.47 -15.88 10.69
CA VAL A 223 6.24 -16.78 11.54
C VAL A 223 5.47 -17.26 12.78
N LYS A 224 4.14 -17.04 12.79
CA LYS A 224 3.20 -17.48 13.84
C LYS A 224 3.56 -16.98 15.23
N SER A 225 4.28 -15.86 15.31
CA SER A 225 4.63 -15.25 16.58
C SER A 225 3.43 -14.48 17.15
N SER A 226 3.27 -14.57 18.47
CA SER A 226 2.31 -13.75 19.21
C SER A 226 2.90 -12.41 19.65
N ASP A 227 4.15 -12.11 19.31
CA ASP A 227 4.93 -11.01 19.90
C ASP A 227 4.88 -9.70 19.10
N ILE A 228 3.98 -9.60 18.12
CA ILE A 228 3.63 -8.30 17.55
C ILE A 228 3.24 -7.35 18.67
N ALA A 229 3.93 -6.22 18.75
CA ALA A 229 3.72 -5.23 19.80
C ALA A 229 3.91 -3.82 19.27
N VAL A 230 3.15 -2.89 19.83
CA VAL A 230 3.21 -1.46 19.55
C VAL A 230 3.56 -0.73 20.84
N LYS A 231 4.52 0.19 20.78
CA LYS A 231 4.91 1.06 21.89
C LYS A 231 5.00 2.49 21.41
N ARG A 232 4.23 3.40 22.01
CA ARG A 232 4.40 4.84 21.79
C ARG A 232 5.69 5.32 22.45
N THR A 233 6.56 5.99 21.70
CA THR A 233 7.86 6.48 22.17
C THR A 233 7.89 8.00 22.34
N ALA A 234 7.09 8.73 21.57
CA ALA A 234 6.82 10.16 21.70
C ALA A 234 5.49 10.49 21.02
N THR A 235 5.02 11.73 21.10
CA THR A 235 3.83 12.16 20.35
C THR A 235 4.00 11.87 18.86
N GLY A 236 3.06 11.11 18.30
CA GLY A 236 3.05 10.65 16.92
C GLY A 236 4.23 9.75 16.54
N ARG A 237 4.92 9.11 17.51
CA ARG A 237 6.02 8.18 17.25
C ARG A 237 5.79 6.85 17.93
N TYR A 238 5.90 5.78 17.16
CA TYR A 238 5.62 4.43 17.62
C TYR A 238 6.71 3.47 17.17
N ASP A 239 7.21 2.65 18.10
CA ASP A 239 7.97 1.45 17.80
C ASP A 239 6.98 0.30 17.58
N VAL A 240 7.17 -0.46 16.51
CA VAL A 240 6.36 -1.61 16.14
C VAL A 240 7.27 -2.82 15.96
N LEU A 241 7.11 -3.83 16.80
CA LEU A 241 7.82 -5.11 16.70
C LEU A 241 7.06 -6.04 15.74
N LEU A 242 7.74 -6.52 14.70
CA LEU A 242 7.19 -7.41 13.67
C LEU A 242 8.09 -8.64 13.52
N PRO A 243 7.77 -9.75 14.19
CA PRO A 243 8.60 -10.96 14.17
C PRO A 243 8.95 -11.49 12.78
N ALA A 244 8.07 -11.38 11.78
CA ALA A 244 8.34 -11.76 10.39
C ALA A 244 9.41 -10.87 9.71
N ALA A 245 9.58 -9.63 10.16
CA ALA A 245 10.50 -8.63 9.60
C ALA A 245 11.93 -8.76 10.19
N GLY A 246 12.48 -9.98 10.14
CA GLY A 246 13.73 -10.39 10.80
C GLY A 246 15.06 -9.96 10.13
N PRO A 247 16.22 -10.36 10.67
CA PRO A 247 17.53 -10.10 10.05
C PRO A 247 17.79 -10.94 8.79
N THR A 248 17.02 -11.99 8.55
CA THR A 248 17.16 -12.87 7.36
C THR A 248 16.33 -12.38 6.18
N LEU A 249 15.96 -11.10 6.14
CA LEU A 249 15.17 -10.55 5.05
C LEU A 249 16.01 -10.50 3.77
N SER A 250 15.48 -11.08 2.70
CA SER A 250 15.91 -10.77 1.34
C SER A 250 15.13 -9.54 0.85
N ASP A 251 15.84 -8.62 0.19
CA ASP A 251 15.18 -7.60 -0.61
C ASP A 251 14.45 -8.27 -1.80
N PRO A 252 13.30 -7.75 -2.25
CA PRO A 252 12.62 -6.54 -1.79
C PRO A 252 11.65 -6.75 -0.60
N TRP A 253 11.43 -5.69 0.19
CA TRP A 253 10.44 -5.63 1.27
C TRP A 253 9.65 -4.32 1.26
N HIS A 254 8.35 -4.42 1.59
CA HIS A 254 7.41 -3.32 1.52
C HIS A 254 6.68 -3.11 2.85
N PHE A 255 6.31 -1.85 3.11
CA PHE A 255 5.37 -1.49 4.17
C PHE A 255 4.20 -0.72 3.57
N GLN A 256 2.99 -1.01 4.05
CA GLN A 256 1.86 -0.11 3.92
C GLN A 256 1.48 0.41 5.31
N ILE A 257 1.32 1.72 5.45
CA ILE A 257 0.93 2.35 6.70
C ILE A 257 -0.15 3.38 6.37
N THR A 258 -1.32 3.24 6.99
CA THR A 258 -2.46 4.13 6.75
C THR A 258 -3.05 4.54 8.09
N ALA A 259 -3.26 5.85 8.28
CA ALA A 259 -3.93 6.35 9.47
C ALA A 259 -5.38 5.85 9.55
N TYR A 260 -5.88 5.71 10.77
CA TYR A 260 -7.22 5.23 11.06
C TYR A 260 -8.00 6.22 11.91
N GLY A 261 -9.22 6.56 11.47
CA GLY A 261 -10.16 7.39 12.20
C GLY A 261 -9.77 8.88 12.30
N SER A 262 -8.75 9.31 11.56
CA SER A 262 -8.22 10.69 11.60
C SER A 262 -7.73 11.12 10.22
N ALA A 263 -7.47 12.43 10.07
CA ALA A 263 -6.81 13.01 8.90
C ALA A 263 -5.27 13.00 9.01
N ALA A 264 -4.69 12.17 9.89
CA ALA A 264 -3.25 12.07 10.06
C ALA A 264 -2.58 11.38 8.86
N LEU A 265 -1.31 11.72 8.64
CA LEU A 265 -0.41 11.06 7.70
C LEU A 265 0.59 10.23 8.50
N CYS A 266 0.44 8.90 8.47
CA CYS A 266 1.36 7.97 9.13
C CYS A 266 2.26 7.30 8.10
N LYS A 267 3.57 7.22 8.39
CA LYS A 267 4.56 6.60 7.50
C LYS A 267 5.70 5.93 8.25
N LEU A 268 6.56 5.23 7.51
CA LEU A 268 7.74 4.56 8.05
C LEU A 268 8.89 5.58 8.20
N ALA A 269 9.18 5.97 9.44
CA ALA A 269 10.29 6.87 9.75
C ALA A 269 11.65 6.19 9.64
N ALA A 270 11.74 4.95 10.13
CA ALA A 270 12.93 4.11 10.06
C ALA A 270 12.55 2.63 10.23
N PHE A 271 13.42 1.72 9.81
CA PHE A 271 13.27 0.29 10.02
C PHE A 271 14.61 -0.32 10.42
N ASN A 272 14.61 -1.14 11.48
CA ASN A 272 15.75 -1.91 11.95
C ASN A 272 15.42 -3.40 11.85
N ALA A 273 15.90 -4.06 10.80
CA ALA A 273 15.65 -5.48 10.53
C ALA A 273 16.24 -6.40 11.62
N SER A 274 17.44 -6.09 12.14
CA SER A 274 18.06 -6.87 13.21
C SER A 274 17.24 -6.86 14.50
N ALA A 275 16.63 -5.71 14.82
CA ALA A 275 15.72 -5.56 15.96
C ALA A 275 14.25 -5.86 15.61
N ARG A 276 13.95 -6.20 14.35
CA ARG A 276 12.61 -6.45 13.81
C ARG A 276 11.62 -5.32 14.09
N LYS A 277 12.12 -4.08 14.05
CA LYS A 277 11.42 -2.91 14.59
C LYS A 277 11.20 -1.85 13.51
N ALA A 278 9.93 -1.59 13.20
CA ALA A 278 9.51 -0.46 12.39
C ALA A 278 9.21 0.74 13.29
N GLN A 279 9.71 1.91 12.92
CA GLN A 279 9.38 3.18 13.57
C GLN A 279 8.36 3.92 12.73
N VAL A 280 7.14 4.07 13.26
CA VAL A 280 6.05 4.80 12.61
C VAL A 280 6.05 6.24 13.09
N ALA A 281 5.91 7.19 12.16
CA ALA A 281 5.67 8.59 12.47
C ALA A 281 4.33 9.05 11.89
N CYS A 282 3.49 9.64 12.73
CA CYS A 282 2.21 10.23 12.35
C CYS A 282 2.26 11.76 12.49
N ARG A 283 1.82 12.46 11.45
CA ARG A 283 1.80 13.93 11.36
C ARG A 283 0.39 14.41 11.03
N SER A 284 0.04 15.62 11.48
CA SER A 284 -1.13 16.33 10.99
C SER A 284 -0.91 16.81 9.54
N ALA A 285 -1.97 17.30 8.88
CA ALA A 285 -1.87 17.97 7.59
C ALA A 285 -0.91 19.18 7.64
N ALA A 286 -0.81 19.86 8.79
CA ALA A 286 0.15 20.95 9.00
C ALA A 286 1.59 20.47 9.29
N GLY A 287 1.84 19.16 9.38
CA GLY A 287 3.15 18.57 9.61
C GLY A 287 3.59 18.45 11.07
N SER A 288 2.77 18.88 12.03
CA SER A 288 3.02 18.69 13.47
C SER A 288 2.89 17.22 13.86
N SER A 289 3.68 16.75 14.84
CA SER A 289 3.51 15.39 15.38
C SER A 289 2.14 15.25 16.06
N ILE A 290 1.41 14.18 15.74
CA ILE A 290 0.11 13.89 16.34
C ILE A 290 -0.02 12.40 16.61
N ASP A 291 -0.61 12.05 17.75
CA ASP A 291 -0.96 10.66 18.02
C ASP A 291 -2.12 10.22 17.11
N SER A 292 -1.99 9.06 16.48
CA SER A 292 -3.01 8.49 15.62
C SER A 292 -3.00 6.98 15.71
N LYS A 293 -4.18 6.38 15.60
CA LYS A 293 -4.33 4.96 15.25
C LYS A 293 -3.87 4.75 13.80
N PHE A 294 -3.40 3.55 13.50
CA PHE A 294 -2.96 3.19 12.14
C PHE A 294 -3.09 1.70 11.86
N ALA A 295 -3.32 1.36 10.59
CA ALA A 295 -3.09 0.04 10.04
C ALA A 295 -1.64 -0.03 9.53
N LEU A 296 -0.98 -1.16 9.75
CA LEU A 296 0.36 -1.44 9.22
C LEU A 296 0.38 -2.84 8.62
N SER A 297 0.90 -2.96 7.40
CA SER A 297 1.27 -4.23 6.79
C SER A 297 2.75 -4.22 6.39
N PHE A 298 3.39 -5.36 6.50
CA PHE A 298 4.74 -5.67 6.07
C PHE A 298 4.70 -6.88 5.14
N SER A 299 5.42 -6.83 4.03
CA SER A 299 5.61 -7.97 3.13
C SER A 299 7.04 -8.07 2.64
N SER A 300 7.60 -9.27 2.64
CA SER A 300 8.74 -9.65 1.80
C SER A 300 8.48 -11.03 1.21
N GLU A 301 9.21 -11.39 0.15
CA GLU A 301 9.02 -12.69 -0.54
C GLU A 301 7.58 -12.90 -1.08
N GLY A 302 6.80 -11.82 -1.20
CA GLY A 302 5.45 -11.82 -1.75
C GLY A 302 4.87 -10.41 -1.80
N SER A 303 3.67 -10.31 -2.37
CA SER A 303 2.92 -9.07 -2.49
C SER A 303 2.48 -8.51 -1.12
N PHE A 304 2.16 -7.21 -1.09
CA PHE A 304 1.59 -6.53 0.09
C PHE A 304 0.19 -7.02 0.50
N LEU A 305 -0.37 -8.00 -0.23
CA LEU A 305 -1.58 -8.73 0.15
C LEU A 305 -1.28 -10.09 0.81
N GLY A 306 0.00 -10.40 1.04
CA GLY A 306 0.44 -11.66 1.65
C GLY A 306 0.46 -12.86 0.70
N ARG A 307 0.52 -12.62 -0.62
CA ARG A 307 0.55 -13.70 -1.61
C ARG A 307 1.85 -13.74 -2.40
N ALA A 308 2.39 -14.94 -2.60
CA ALA A 308 3.62 -15.17 -3.37
C ALA A 308 3.41 -15.56 -4.84
N ASP A 309 2.16 -15.68 -5.29
CA ASP A 309 1.81 -15.92 -6.70
C ASP A 309 1.96 -14.67 -7.59
N ARG A 310 2.47 -13.57 -7.05
CA ARG A 310 2.55 -12.26 -7.71
C ARG A 310 3.95 -11.69 -7.56
N ARG A 311 4.53 -11.15 -8.63
CA ARG A 311 5.80 -10.42 -8.48
C ARG A 311 5.51 -9.06 -7.85
N PHE A 312 6.52 -8.59 -7.15
CA PHE A 312 6.56 -7.36 -6.38
C PHE A 312 7.98 -6.80 -6.53
N GLY A 313 8.16 -5.52 -6.29
CA GLY A 313 9.48 -4.91 -6.34
C GLY A 313 9.49 -3.62 -5.53
N ASP A 314 10.47 -3.49 -4.63
CA ASP A 314 10.65 -2.30 -3.82
C ASP A 314 11.73 -1.41 -4.40
N TYR A 315 11.28 -0.28 -4.96
CA TYR A 315 12.16 0.73 -5.54
C TYR A 315 12.32 1.88 -4.57
N SER A 316 13.55 2.31 -4.36
CA SER A 316 13.90 3.50 -3.60
C SER A 316 14.34 4.62 -4.53
N ASN A 317 14.43 5.84 -4.00
CA ASN A 317 14.98 6.98 -4.73
C ASN A 317 16.46 6.81 -5.16
N THR A 318 17.12 5.72 -4.73
CA THR A 318 18.49 5.36 -5.10
C THR A 318 18.58 4.08 -5.92
N SER A 319 17.45 3.45 -6.27
CA SER A 319 17.43 2.25 -7.10
C SER A 319 17.79 2.57 -8.55
N ASP A 320 18.46 1.64 -9.24
CA ASP A 320 18.69 1.74 -10.68
C ASP A 320 17.35 1.86 -11.42
N GLY A 321 17.32 2.70 -12.47
CA GLY A 321 16.09 2.96 -13.22
C GLY A 321 15.15 3.98 -12.57
N VAL A 322 15.56 4.64 -11.47
CA VAL A 322 14.84 5.78 -10.90
C VAL A 322 15.46 7.10 -11.36
N ALA A 323 14.64 7.92 -12.03
CA ALA A 323 14.99 9.28 -12.42
C ALA A 323 14.18 10.29 -11.60
N ASN A 324 14.77 11.43 -11.29
CA ASN A 324 14.13 12.55 -10.59
C ASN A 324 14.04 13.75 -11.55
N PRO A 325 13.03 13.78 -12.46
CA PRO A 325 12.89 14.84 -13.46
C PRO A 325 12.64 16.23 -12.85
N SER A 326 12.01 16.30 -11.68
CA SER A 326 11.71 17.55 -10.98
C SER A 326 11.44 17.27 -9.51
N THR A 327 11.63 18.27 -8.64
CA THR A 327 11.37 18.14 -7.19
C THR A 327 10.04 17.45 -6.89
N GLY A 328 10.09 16.35 -6.13
CA GLY A 328 8.91 15.59 -5.73
C GLY A 328 8.28 14.74 -6.83
N VAL A 329 8.89 14.59 -8.01
CA VAL A 329 8.43 13.70 -9.07
C VAL A 329 9.53 12.71 -9.42
N TYR A 330 9.19 11.43 -9.43
CA TYR A 330 10.13 10.35 -9.72
C TYR A 330 9.56 9.42 -10.78
N ALA A 331 10.32 9.17 -11.84
CA ALA A 331 10.05 8.12 -12.80
C ALA A 331 10.78 6.86 -12.36
N VAL A 332 10.05 5.76 -12.21
CA VAL A 332 10.57 4.47 -11.75
C VAL A 332 10.34 3.44 -12.84
N ARG A 333 11.42 2.88 -13.38
CA ARG A 333 11.35 1.75 -14.32
C ARG A 333 11.63 0.45 -13.59
N ALA A 334 10.63 -0.41 -13.54
CA ALA A 334 10.71 -1.76 -13.02
C ALA A 334 10.91 -2.73 -14.18
N ALA A 335 12.15 -3.18 -14.36
CA ALA A 335 12.51 -4.11 -15.42
C ALA A 335 11.76 -5.44 -15.27
N GLU A 336 11.27 -5.98 -16.39
CA GLU A 336 10.58 -7.28 -16.47
C GLU A 336 9.29 -7.40 -15.63
N LEU A 337 8.73 -6.29 -15.13
CA LEU A 337 7.46 -6.27 -14.39
C LEU A 337 6.27 -5.74 -15.20
N GLY A 338 6.40 -5.63 -16.53
CA GLY A 338 5.35 -5.12 -17.41
C GLY A 338 4.07 -5.94 -17.34
N GLN A 339 3.03 -5.39 -16.70
CA GLN A 339 1.69 -5.95 -16.61
C GLN A 339 0.66 -4.82 -16.77
N PRO A 340 -0.37 -4.97 -17.63
CA PRO A 340 -1.39 -3.93 -17.81
C PRO A 340 -2.47 -3.95 -16.73
N LYS A 341 -2.31 -4.79 -15.70
CA LYS A 341 -3.28 -5.02 -14.62
C LYS A 341 -2.55 -5.08 -13.28
N GLY A 342 -3.24 -4.65 -12.23
CA GLY A 342 -2.70 -4.69 -10.88
C GLY A 342 -2.98 -3.44 -10.07
N GLN A 343 -2.24 -3.33 -8.97
CA GLN A 343 -2.19 -2.17 -8.09
C GLN A 343 -0.73 -1.84 -7.79
N VAL A 344 -0.44 -0.54 -7.82
CA VAL A 344 0.84 0.03 -7.41
C VAL A 344 0.57 1.00 -6.26
N VAL A 345 1.41 0.94 -5.23
CA VAL A 345 1.40 1.87 -4.09
C VAL A 345 2.81 2.37 -3.82
N ALA A 346 2.95 3.56 -3.24
CA ALA A 346 4.23 4.08 -2.80
C ALA A 346 4.18 4.48 -1.33
N LEU A 347 5.21 4.18 -0.54
CA LEU A 347 5.30 4.64 0.84
C LEU A 347 6.50 5.58 1.00
N ALA A 348 6.26 6.82 1.40
CA ALA A 348 7.34 7.72 1.81
C ALA A 348 8.07 7.15 3.04
N ARG A 349 9.40 7.26 3.05
CA ARG A 349 10.25 6.83 4.16
C ARG A 349 11.09 7.97 4.73
N GLY A 350 11.67 7.74 5.90
CA GLY A 350 12.61 8.66 6.52
C GLY A 350 11.96 9.68 7.45
N THR A 351 12.78 10.57 7.99
CA THR A 351 12.41 11.48 9.11
C THR A 351 11.64 12.73 8.70
N SER A 352 11.63 13.08 7.40
CA SER A 352 10.86 14.19 6.85
C SER A 352 9.36 14.02 7.12
N SER A 353 8.56 15.07 6.95
CA SER A 353 7.09 14.98 6.98
C SER A 353 6.47 14.79 5.59
N THR A 354 7.29 14.45 4.58
CA THR A 354 6.80 14.21 3.21
C THR A 354 5.98 12.93 3.14
N TYR A 355 4.97 12.93 2.27
CA TYR A 355 4.21 11.75 1.88
C TYR A 355 4.28 11.60 0.37
N CYS A 356 4.12 10.37 -0.12
CA CYS A 356 4.19 10.05 -1.53
C CYS A 356 3.05 9.12 -1.91
N HIS A 357 2.67 9.15 -3.18
CA HIS A 357 1.74 8.20 -3.78
C HIS A 357 1.99 8.09 -5.28
N ILE A 358 1.25 7.19 -5.92
CA ILE A 358 1.38 6.94 -7.36
C ILE A 358 0.54 7.94 -8.14
N ARG A 359 1.17 8.62 -9.09
CA ARG A 359 0.48 9.47 -10.07
C ARG A 359 -0.10 8.67 -11.22
N GLY A 360 0.65 7.68 -11.68
CA GLY A 360 0.37 6.92 -12.89
C GLY A 360 1.32 5.76 -13.03
N TRP A 361 0.90 4.71 -13.74
CA TRP A 361 1.78 3.62 -14.15
C TRP A 361 1.27 2.97 -15.43
N GLN A 362 2.17 2.36 -16.19
CA GLN A 362 1.87 1.68 -17.45
C GLN A 362 2.90 0.59 -17.75
N ALA A 363 2.48 -0.44 -18.50
CA ALA A 363 3.41 -1.42 -19.06
C ALA A 363 4.02 -0.88 -20.35
N THR A 364 5.35 -0.90 -20.44
CA THR A 364 6.14 -0.47 -21.60
C THR A 364 7.01 -1.64 -22.06
N GLY A 365 6.47 -2.45 -22.99
CA GLY A 365 7.11 -3.71 -23.39
C GLY A 365 7.16 -4.71 -22.25
N ALA A 366 8.38 -5.18 -21.90
CA ALA A 366 8.59 -6.08 -20.77
C ALA A 366 8.60 -5.37 -19.41
N ASP A 367 8.63 -4.04 -19.39
CA ASP A 367 8.88 -3.27 -18.17
C ASP A 367 7.62 -2.55 -17.68
N LEU A 368 7.65 -2.16 -16.42
CA LEU A 368 6.62 -1.33 -15.80
C LEU A 368 7.21 0.05 -15.50
N GLU A 369 6.60 1.08 -16.07
CA GLU A 369 6.93 2.47 -15.79
C GLU A 369 5.93 3.03 -14.78
N MET A 370 6.43 3.65 -13.72
CA MET A 370 5.62 4.21 -12.64
C MET A 370 6.07 5.64 -12.37
N THR A 371 5.12 6.51 -12.05
CA THR A 371 5.41 7.87 -11.59
C THR A 371 5.00 8.00 -10.13
N VAL A 372 5.99 8.25 -9.27
CA VAL A 372 5.78 8.59 -7.85
C VAL A 372 5.78 10.10 -7.72
N VAL A 373 4.79 10.63 -7.00
CA VAL A 373 4.75 12.04 -6.61
C VAL A 373 4.81 12.15 -5.10
N CYS A 374 5.54 13.16 -4.61
CA CYS A 374 5.79 13.39 -3.20
C CYS A 374 5.57 14.86 -2.85
N PHE A 375 4.92 15.10 -1.71
CA PHE A 375 4.54 16.42 -1.24
C PHE A 375 5.00 16.63 0.20
N ASN A 376 5.30 17.87 0.55
CA ASN A 376 5.38 18.27 1.96
C ASN A 376 3.95 18.42 2.55
N PRO A 377 3.80 18.56 3.88
CA PRO A 377 2.48 18.73 4.50
C PRO A 377 1.68 19.92 3.94
N GLY A 378 2.35 20.98 3.48
CA GLY A 378 1.71 22.13 2.83
C GLY A 378 1.26 21.88 1.37
N GLY A 379 1.46 20.66 0.85
CA GLY A 379 1.05 20.28 -0.50
C GLY A 379 2.00 20.71 -1.61
N ALA A 380 3.14 21.31 -1.30
CA ALA A 380 4.16 21.63 -2.31
C ALA A 380 4.99 20.37 -2.65
N PRO A 381 5.38 20.17 -3.93
CA PRO A 381 6.27 19.08 -4.31
C PRO A 381 7.55 19.08 -3.48
N ALA A 382 7.93 17.92 -2.97
CA ALA A 382 9.08 17.80 -2.07
C ALA A 382 9.81 16.47 -2.26
N SER A 383 11.15 16.53 -2.20
CA SER A 383 11.97 15.33 -2.28
C SER A 383 11.75 14.40 -1.09
N SER A 384 11.67 13.09 -1.36
CA SER A 384 11.48 12.08 -0.33
C SER A 384 12.19 10.78 -0.73
N ALA A 385 12.68 10.05 0.27
CA ALA A 385 12.88 8.61 0.09
C ALA A 385 11.51 7.91 0.06
N PHE A 386 11.41 6.81 -0.67
CA PHE A 386 10.19 6.01 -0.75
C PHE A 386 10.49 4.53 -0.98
N THR A 387 9.46 3.70 -0.84
CA THR A 387 9.34 2.38 -1.49
C THR A 387 8.16 2.40 -2.45
N VAL A 388 8.19 1.53 -3.45
CA VAL A 388 7.03 1.22 -4.29
C VAL A 388 6.68 -0.24 -4.09
N GLY A 389 5.40 -0.58 -4.02
CA GLY A 389 4.91 -1.95 -3.97
C GLY A 389 4.02 -2.20 -5.17
N VAL A 390 4.17 -3.36 -5.81
CA VAL A 390 3.40 -3.77 -6.99
C VAL A 390 2.74 -5.11 -6.71
N THR A 391 1.49 -5.29 -7.15
CA THR A 391 0.77 -6.58 -7.12
C THR A 391 -0.17 -6.68 -8.33
N TRP A 392 -0.42 -7.88 -8.87
CA TRP A 392 -1.30 -8.11 -10.02
C TRP A 392 -2.33 -9.22 -9.87
#